data_AF-A0A3B1D130-F1
#
_entry.id   AF-A0A3B1D130-F1
#
_cell.length_a   1.000
_cell.length_b   1.000
_cell.length_c   1.000
_cell.angle_alpha   90.00
_cell.angle_beta   90.00
_cell.angle_gamma   90.00
#
_symmetry.space_group_name_H-M   'P 1'
#
loop_
_entity.id
_entity.type
_entity.pdbx_description
1 polymer ?
#
loop_
_entity_poly.entity_id
_entity_poly.type
_entity_poly.pdbx_seq_one_letter_code
_entity_poly.pdbx_strand_id
1 'polypeptide(L)'
;MNWRIALTALFFVLVFYAPAYAGKDTACHPPYQPTNIIKLVLNYSATLDYIADAPEQCQKPFQRDVTKLVQSTWLFSQGCKDVTFEDFDKAEQKRNEKSASKQGS
;
A
#
# COMPACT_ATOMS: atom_id res chain seq x y z
N MET A 1 -43.61 15.17 24.09
CA MET A 1 -42.24 15.71 23.99
C MET A 1 -41.28 14.66 24.52
N ASN A 2 -40.23 14.17 23.87
CA ASN A 2 -39.74 14.25 22.50
C ASN A 2 -38.78 13.05 22.32
N TRP A 3 -39.32 11.82 22.23
CA TRP A 3 -38.52 10.59 22.02
C TRP A 3 -37.67 10.64 20.74
N ARG A 4 -38.14 11.40 19.74
CA ARG A 4 -37.44 11.63 18.47
C ARG A 4 -36.11 12.39 18.60
N ILE A 5 -35.90 13.14 19.68
CA ILE A 5 -34.66 13.91 19.90
C ILE A 5 -33.55 13.04 20.53
N ALA A 6 -33.93 12.04 21.32
CA ALA A 6 -32.95 11.12 21.91
C ALA A 6 -32.26 10.23 20.87
N LEU A 7 -32.99 9.84 19.82
CA LEU A 7 -32.46 9.00 18.74
C LEU A 7 -31.51 9.76 17.81
N THR A 8 -31.72 11.06 17.57
CA THR A 8 -30.81 11.87 16.75
C THR A 8 -29.50 12.22 17.48
N ALA A 9 -29.52 12.34 18.80
CA ALA A 9 -28.30 12.56 19.58
C ALA A 9 -27.38 11.32 19.59
N LEU A 10 -27.94 10.11 19.61
CA LEU A 10 -27.15 8.87 19.61
C LEU A 10 -26.45 8.61 18.27
N PHE A 11 -27.06 9.04 17.16
CA PHE A 11 -26.48 8.88 15.82
C PHE A 11 -25.30 9.84 15.57
N PHE A 12 -25.30 11.02 16.18
CA PHE A 12 -24.23 12.00 16.02
C PHE A 12 -22.94 11.62 16.76
N VAL A 13 -23.03 10.83 17.83
CA VAL A 13 -21.84 10.41 18.61
C VAL A 13 -21.10 9.25 17.93
N LEU A 14 -21.78 8.43 17.12
CA LEU A 14 -21.15 7.29 16.42
C LEU A 14 -20.40 7.70 15.13
N VAL A 15 -20.75 8.83 14.50
CA VAL A 15 -20.09 9.27 13.25
C VAL A 15 -18.71 9.90 13.51
N PHE A 16 -18.43 10.36 14.73
CA PHE A 16 -17.18 11.08 15.06
C PHE A 16 -16.13 10.26 15.82
N TYR A 17 -16.40 8.98 16.12
CA TYR A 17 -15.37 8.04 16.59
C TYR A 17 -14.75 7.27 15.41
N ALA A 18 -14.40 7.97 14.33
CA ALA A 18 -13.27 7.53 13.56
C ALA A 18 -12.04 7.79 14.45
N PRO A 19 -11.31 6.77 14.92
CA PRO A 19 -10.03 7.04 15.57
C PRO A 19 -9.20 7.81 14.54
N ALA A 20 -8.91 9.07 14.84
CA ALA A 20 -7.82 9.77 14.22
C ALA A 20 -6.58 8.97 14.62
N TYR A 21 -6.25 7.94 13.83
CA TYR A 21 -4.92 7.39 13.79
C TYR A 21 -4.04 8.55 13.37
N ALA A 22 -3.56 9.29 14.36
CA ALA A 22 -2.35 10.08 14.27
C ALA A 22 -1.26 9.06 13.94
N GLY A 23 -1.19 8.71 12.65
CA GLY A 23 -0.11 7.91 12.12
C GLY A 23 1.15 8.63 12.54
N LYS A 24 2.05 7.91 13.22
CA LYS A 24 3.45 8.33 13.22
C LYS A 24 3.75 8.77 11.80
N ASP A 25 4.30 9.97 11.63
CA ASP A 25 4.88 10.42 10.36
C ASP A 25 6.03 9.47 10.04
N THR A 26 5.69 8.26 9.58
CA THR A 26 6.65 7.30 9.08
C THR A 26 7.01 7.86 7.73
N ALA A 27 8.11 8.63 7.70
CA ALA A 27 8.68 9.14 6.48
C ALA A 27 8.94 7.93 5.55
N CYS A 28 8.17 7.87 4.46
CA CYS A 28 8.30 6.82 3.47
C CYS A 28 9.56 7.09 2.64
N HIS A 29 10.49 6.14 2.60
CA HIS A 29 11.75 6.27 1.86
C HIS A 29 11.81 5.20 0.76
N PRO A 30 11.06 5.36 -0.34
CA PRO A 30 11.13 4.42 -1.45
C PRO A 30 12.53 4.45 -2.08
N PRO A 31 12.99 3.35 -2.68
CA PRO A 31 14.31 3.25 -3.29
C PRO A 31 14.52 4.24 -4.45
N TYR A 32 13.42 4.67 -5.07
CA TYR A 32 13.40 5.72 -6.09
C TYR A 32 11.96 6.25 -6.23
N GLN A 33 11.80 7.36 -6.95
CA GLN A 33 10.49 7.86 -7.34
C GLN A 33 9.97 7.11 -8.57
N PRO A 34 8.77 6.51 -8.54
CA PRO A 34 8.23 5.67 -9.62
C PRO A 34 7.72 6.48 -10.82
N THR A 35 8.59 7.30 -11.42
CA THR A 35 8.30 8.15 -12.58
C THR A 35 9.01 7.67 -13.84
N ASN A 36 10.00 6.78 -13.72
CA ASN A 36 10.82 6.33 -14.83
C ASN A 36 11.00 4.81 -14.82
N ILE A 37 10.59 4.17 -15.91
CA ILE A 37 10.66 2.70 -16.06
C ILE A 37 12.09 2.15 -16.02
N ILE A 38 13.10 2.91 -16.47
CA ILE A 38 14.50 2.51 -16.37
C ILE A 38 14.93 2.42 -14.89
N LYS A 39 14.43 3.32 -14.03
CA LYS A 39 14.71 3.27 -12.59
C LYS A 39 14.11 2.00 -11.96
N LEU A 40 12.93 1.56 -12.40
CA LEU A 40 12.38 0.27 -11.97
C LEU A 40 13.32 -0.88 -12.35
N VAL A 41 13.77 -0.95 -13.60
CA VAL A 41 14.67 -2.03 -14.05
C VAL A 41 15.98 -2.05 -13.25
N LEU A 42 16.58 -0.88 -13.03
CA LEU A 42 17.84 -0.77 -12.29
C LEU A 42 17.70 -1.06 -10.79
N ASN A 43 16.52 -0.86 -10.22
CA ASN A 43 16.26 -1.03 -8.79
C ASN A 43 15.23 -2.14 -8.52
N TYR A 44 15.10 -3.10 -9.43
CA TYR A 44 14.01 -4.07 -9.41
C TYR A 44 13.95 -4.88 -8.11
N SER A 45 15.10 -5.38 -7.64
CA SER A 45 15.18 -6.08 -6.36
C SER A 45 14.77 -5.17 -5.19
N ALA A 46 15.29 -3.94 -5.15
CA ALA A 46 14.94 -2.97 -4.12
C ALA A 46 13.45 -2.59 -4.16
N THR A 47 12.81 -2.60 -5.32
CA THR A 47 11.35 -2.47 -5.46
C THR A 47 10.62 -3.60 -4.76
N LEU A 48 11.01 -4.85 -5.03
CA LEU A 48 10.38 -6.02 -4.40
C LEU A 48 10.60 -6.05 -2.89
N ASP A 49 11.82 -5.75 -2.44
CA ASP A 49 12.14 -5.68 -1.01
C ASP A 49 11.32 -4.58 -0.33
N TYR A 50 11.20 -3.40 -0.95
CA TYR A 50 10.36 -2.32 -0.42
C TYR A 50 8.88 -2.72 -0.36
N ILE A 51 8.38 -3.46 -1.36
CA ILE A 51 7.01 -3.99 -1.36
C ILE A 51 6.81 -5.03 -0.24
N ALA A 52 7.84 -5.81 0.09
CA ALA A 52 7.78 -6.86 1.10
C ALA A 52 7.99 -6.35 2.55
N ASP A 53 8.74 -5.27 2.74
CA ASP A 53 9.22 -4.84 4.06
C ASP A 53 8.73 -3.46 4.51
N ALA A 54 8.34 -2.57 3.59
CA ALA A 54 7.90 -1.24 3.99
C ALA A 54 6.56 -1.27 4.74
N PRO A 55 6.30 -0.31 5.63
CA PRO A 55 4.99 -0.14 6.27
C PRO A 55 3.89 -0.04 5.21
N GLU A 56 2.72 -0.63 5.49
CA GLU A 56 1.60 -0.69 4.53
C GLU A 56 1.23 0.68 3.95
N GLN A 57 1.23 1.72 4.79
CA GLN A 57 0.97 3.11 4.40
C GLN A 57 1.95 3.67 3.36
N CYS A 58 3.18 3.16 3.33
CA CYS A 58 4.23 3.55 2.38
C CYS A 58 4.28 2.61 1.17
N GLN A 59 4.01 1.34 1.43
CA GLN A 59 4.10 0.25 0.47
C GLN A 59 2.99 0.32 -0.58
N LYS A 60 1.72 0.46 -0.17
CA LYS A 60 0.56 0.51 -1.06
C LYS A 60 0.63 1.63 -2.12
N PRO A 61 0.89 2.90 -1.76
CA PRO A 61 0.99 3.96 -2.76
C PRO A 61 2.16 3.71 -3.72
N PHE A 62 3.31 3.25 -3.22
CA PHE A 62 4.47 2.95 -4.06
C PHE A 62 4.18 1.82 -5.05
N GLN A 63 3.66 0.68 -4.59
CA GLN A 63 3.32 -0.46 -5.46
C GLN A 63 2.31 -0.04 -6.53
N ARG A 64 1.26 0.71 -6.16
CA ARG A 64 0.28 1.24 -7.12
C ARG A 64 0.93 2.09 -8.21
N ASP A 65 1.84 2.98 -7.83
CA ASP A 65 2.48 3.89 -8.77
C ASP A 65 3.47 3.15 -9.70
N VAL A 66 4.20 2.16 -9.17
CA VAL A 66 5.04 1.26 -9.99
C VAL A 66 4.19 0.39 -10.92
N THR A 67 3.05 -0.15 -10.46
CA THR A 67 2.14 -0.91 -11.31
C THR A 67 1.63 -0.07 -12.49
N LYS A 68 1.25 1.19 -12.25
CA LYS A 68 0.87 2.11 -13.33
C LYS A 68 2.01 2.35 -14.33
N LEU A 69 3.23 2.49 -13.82
CA LEU A 69 4.42 2.65 -14.66
C LEU A 69 4.67 1.43 -15.55
N VAL A 70 4.52 0.22 -15.00
CA VAL A 70 4.64 -1.06 -15.73
C VAL A 70 3.52 -1.24 -16.76
N GLN A 71 2.28 -0.89 -16.41
CA GLN A 71 1.15 -0.98 -17.34
C GLN A 71 1.31 -0.02 -18.52
N SER A 72 1.70 1.23 -18.25
CA SER A 72 1.81 2.30 -19.25
C SER A 72 3.03 2.17 -20.16
N THR A 73 4.09 1.48 -19.75
CA THR A 73 5.27 1.32 -20.58
C THR A 73 5.04 0.36 -21.74
N TRP A 74 5.61 0.70 -22.90
CA TRP A 74 5.69 -0.19 -24.07
C TRP A 74 6.97 -1.04 -24.06
N LEU A 75 7.93 -0.74 -23.16
CA LEU A 75 9.23 -1.43 -23.11
C LEU A 75 9.11 -2.89 -22.66
N PHE A 76 8.03 -3.24 -21.98
CA PHE A 76 7.78 -4.61 -21.52
C PHE A 76 6.73 -5.26 -22.41
N SER A 77 7.03 -6.46 -22.89
CA SER A 77 6.04 -7.35 -23.49
C SER A 77 4.99 -7.74 -22.44
N GLN A 78 3.83 -8.24 -22.88
CA GLN A 78 2.79 -8.71 -21.94
C GLN A 78 3.32 -9.77 -20.97
N GLY A 79 4.06 -10.77 -21.47
CA GLY A 79 4.64 -11.79 -20.59
C GLY A 79 5.62 -11.22 -19.54
N CYS A 80 6.39 -10.19 -19.87
CA CYS A 80 7.24 -9.51 -18.88
C CYS A 80 6.41 -8.73 -17.84
N LYS A 81 5.28 -8.13 -18.26
CA LYS A 81 4.36 -7.45 -17.34
C LYS A 81 3.71 -8.45 -16.38
N ASP A 82 3.28 -9.60 -16.89
CA ASP A 82 2.65 -10.65 -16.09
C ASP A 82 3.60 -11.17 -15.00
N VAL A 83 4.85 -11.50 -15.36
CA VAL A 83 5.88 -11.89 -14.39
C VAL A 83 6.15 -10.77 -13.38
N THR A 84 6.20 -9.52 -13.84
CA THR A 84 6.43 -8.37 -12.94
C THR A 84 5.31 -8.22 -11.92
N PHE A 85 4.05 -8.40 -12.33
CA PHE A 85 2.91 -8.33 -11.40
C PHE A 85 2.87 -9.53 -10.46
N GLU A 86 3.18 -10.74 -10.95
CA GLU A 86 3.31 -11.92 -10.11
C GLU A 86 4.37 -11.72 -9.00
N ASP A 87 5.50 -11.10 -9.34
CA ASP A 87 6.54 -10.80 -8.36
C ASP A 87 6.12 -9.73 -7.35
N PHE A 88 5.32 -8.73 -7.77
CA PHE A 88 4.73 -7.75 -6.84
C PHE A 88 3.74 -8.43 -5.88
N ASP A 89 2.88 -9.31 -6.38
CA ASP A 89 1.91 -10.06 -5.57
C ASP A 89 2.61 -10.97 -4.56
N LYS A 90 3.67 -11.68 -4.97
CA LYS A 90 4.50 -12.50 -4.07
C LYS A 90 5.18 -11.65 -2.99
N ALA A 91 5.70 -10.48 -3.35
CA ALA A 91 6.33 -9.58 -2.38
C ALA A 91 5.29 -9.05 -1.36
N GLU A 92 4.10 -8.68 -1.82
CA GLU A 92 2.99 -8.30 -0.93
C GLU A 92 2.52 -9.45 -0.04
N GLN A 93 2.43 -10.68 -0.56
CA GLN A 93 2.10 -11.85 0.25
C GLN A 93 3.12 -12.05 1.38
N LYS A 94 4.42 -11.95 1.08
CA LYS A 94 5.48 -12.03 2.10
C LYS A 94 5.32 -10.96 3.19
N ARG A 95 4.91 -9.74 2.84
CA ARG A 95 4.61 -8.68 3.81
C ARG A 95 3.46 -9.08 4.74
N ASN A 96 2.38 -9.61 4.17
CA ASN A 96 1.19 -10.01 4.92
C ASN A 96 1.51 -11.15 5.89
N GLU A 97 2.31 -12.13 5.45
CA GLU A 97 2.80 -13.22 6.31
C GLU A 97 3.66 -12.68 7.47
N LYS A 98 4.60 -11.76 7.19
CA LYS A 98 5.42 -11.09 8.22
C LYS A 98 4.59 -10.27 9.21
N SER A 99 3.53 -9.63 8.73
CA SER A 99 2.64 -8.84 9.57
C SER A 99 1.81 -9.72 10.49
N ALA A 100 1.30 -10.85 9.97
CA ALA A 100 0.57 -11.85 10.74
C ALA A 100 1.45 -12.52 11.81
N SER A 101 2.70 -12.85 11.48
CA SER A 101 3.63 -13.45 12.46
C SER A 101 4.00 -12.49 13.59
N LYS A 102 4.00 -11.16 13.34
CA LYS A 102 4.27 -10.15 14.37
C LYS A 102 3.08 -9.87 15.30
N GLN A 103 1.85 -10.19 14.88
CA GLN A 103 0.65 -10.03 15.71
C GLN A 103 0.36 -11.24 16.61
N GLY A 104 0.97 -12.40 16.33
CA GLY A 104 0.80 -13.63 17.10
C GLY A 104 1.91 -13.94 18.13
N SER A 105 2.86 -13.02 18.33
CA SER A 105 3.97 -13.15 19.29
C SER A 105 3.88 -12.10 20.39
#